data_AF-A0A856MCJ7-F1
#
_entry.id   AF-A0A856MCJ7-F1
#
_cell.length_a   1.000
_cell.length_b   1.000
_cell.length_c   1.000
_cell.angle_alpha   90.00
_cell.angle_beta   90.00
_cell.angle_gamma   90.00
#
_symmetry.space_group_name_H-M   'P 1'
#
loop_
_entity.id
_entity.type
_entity.pdbx_description
1 polymer ?
#
loop_
_entity_poly.entity_id
_entity_poly.type
_entity_poly.pdbx_seq_one_letter_code
_entity_poly.pdbx_strand_id
1 'polypeptide(L)'
;MRDIITVYIWFPKEFLGHASMQVGIDTYISFWPNKEIINRSSMQNTQSIINHKNQNINQLLFQHLADIRSTSYEEDCLILGQGDEQRQADCTVELLNLPQEPIKTFWEKFTKENKSYHLIKRNCSSVVAEAINEGWKAYTGTGKNTENISLTDFENQVEYKIQDFEALSFTTAALNFGRLLFWSPKQVLLYAQMVKRLTD
;
A
#
# COMPACT_ATOMS: atom_id res chain seq x y z
N MET A 1 16.60 17.93 3.35
CA MET A 1 15.31 17.23 3.54
C MET A 1 15.60 15.75 3.45
N ARG A 2 15.00 14.93 4.32
CA ARG A 2 15.39 13.52 4.42
C ARG A 2 14.78 12.73 3.27
N ASP A 3 15.63 11.94 2.63
CA ASP A 3 15.31 11.05 1.53
C ASP A 3 14.67 9.77 2.10
N ILE A 4 13.43 9.88 2.59
CA ILE A 4 12.75 8.83 3.36
C ILE A 4 11.48 8.39 2.63
N ILE A 5 11.19 7.09 2.70
CA ILE A 5 9.88 6.54 2.35
C ILE A 5 9.02 6.50 3.62
N THR A 6 7.84 7.09 3.57
CA THR A 6 6.89 7.11 4.68
C THR A 6 5.58 6.47 4.25
N VAL A 7 5.16 5.41 4.93
CA VAL A 7 3.89 4.70 4.68
C VAL A 7 2.86 5.17 5.71
N TYR A 8 1.72 5.63 5.24
CA TYR A 8 0.61 6.12 6.07
C TYR A 8 -0.56 5.13 6.05
N ILE A 9 -1.11 4.84 7.23
CA ILE A 9 -2.15 3.83 7.42
C ILE A 9 -3.32 4.42 8.18
N TRP A 10 -4.52 4.30 7.60
CA TRP A 10 -5.78 4.59 8.26
C TRP A 10 -6.59 3.30 8.39
N PHE A 11 -6.87 2.89 9.62
CA PHE A 11 -7.75 1.77 9.89
C PHE A 11 -9.20 2.12 9.57
N PRO A 12 -10.04 1.13 9.20
CA PRO A 12 -11.47 1.36 9.03
C PRO A 12 -12.09 1.78 10.36
N LYS A 13 -12.86 2.87 10.35
CA LYS A 13 -13.72 3.31 11.47
C LYS A 13 -15.16 3.37 10.98
N GLU A 14 -15.54 4.49 10.38
CA GLU A 14 -16.85 4.68 9.72
C GLU A 14 -16.75 4.59 8.19
N PHE A 15 -15.57 4.87 7.63
CA PHE A 15 -15.22 4.74 6.22
C PHE A 15 -14.32 3.51 5.98
N LEU A 16 -14.17 3.09 4.71
CA LEU A 16 -13.18 2.10 4.30
C LEU A 16 -11.78 2.56 4.76
N GLY A 17 -10.97 1.66 5.30
CA GLY A 17 -9.59 2.00 5.65
C GLY A 17 -8.78 2.38 4.41
N HIS A 18 -7.70 3.15 4.60
CA HIS A 18 -6.86 3.66 3.52
C HIS A 18 -5.38 3.41 3.80
N ALA A 19 -4.59 3.33 2.73
CA ALA A 19 -3.14 3.27 2.81
C ALA A 19 -2.56 4.11 1.69
N SER A 20 -1.54 4.90 2.02
CA SER A 20 -0.78 5.70 1.06
C SER A 20 0.70 5.71 1.42
N MET A 21 1.52 6.26 0.54
CA MET A 21 2.96 6.31 0.75
C MET A 21 3.58 7.56 0.12
N GLN A 22 4.37 8.29 0.90
CA GLN A 22 5.28 9.34 0.42
C GLN A 22 6.65 8.72 0.14
N VAL A 23 7.20 8.98 -1.04
CA VAL A 23 8.52 8.51 -1.48
C VAL A 23 9.36 9.73 -1.82
N GLY A 24 10.30 10.08 -0.94
CA GLY A 24 11.08 11.30 -1.09
C GLY A 24 10.18 12.54 -1.06
N ILE A 25 10.52 13.56 -1.85
CA ILE A 25 9.81 14.85 -1.86
C ILE A 25 8.75 14.99 -2.96
N ASP A 26 8.81 14.16 -4.00
CA ASP A 26 8.12 14.40 -5.28
C ASP A 26 7.05 13.37 -5.61
N THR A 27 7.03 12.24 -4.90
CA THR A 27 6.21 11.10 -5.26
C THR A 27 5.29 10.73 -4.11
N TYR A 28 3.99 10.91 -4.33
CA TYR A 28 2.94 10.46 -3.42
C TYR A 28 2.09 9.38 -4.08
N ILE A 29 2.01 8.23 -3.44
CA ILE A 29 1.26 7.06 -3.89
C ILE A 29 -0.03 6.97 -3.08
N SER A 30 -1.14 7.29 -3.73
CA SER A 30 -2.48 7.16 -3.15
C SER A 30 -3.45 6.76 -4.27
N PHE A 31 -4.15 5.65 -4.07
CA PHE A 31 -5.02 5.07 -5.08
C PHE A 31 -6.44 4.95 -4.55
N TRP A 32 -7.39 5.60 -5.21
CA TRP A 32 -8.79 5.69 -4.79
C TRP A 32 -9.74 5.06 -5.81
N PRO A 33 -10.95 4.65 -5.39
CA PRO A 33 -12.02 4.23 -6.29
C PRO A 33 -12.30 5.26 -7.39
N ASN A 34 -12.60 4.79 -8.60
CA ASN A 34 -13.06 5.66 -9.69
C ASN A 34 -14.60 5.55 -9.86
N LYS A 35 -15.21 6.61 -10.39
CA LYS A 35 -16.65 6.81 -10.61
C LYS A 35 -17.39 5.63 -11.28
N GLU A 36 -16.75 4.94 -12.22
CA GLU A 36 -17.40 3.89 -13.01
C GLU A 36 -17.68 2.59 -12.23
N ILE A 37 -16.85 2.26 -11.24
CA ILE A 37 -16.96 1.04 -10.42
C ILE A 37 -18.09 1.17 -9.39
N ILE A 38 -18.29 2.39 -8.92
CA ILE A 38 -19.36 2.79 -8.00
C ILE A 38 -20.73 2.58 -8.67
N ASN A 39 -20.88 3.03 -9.92
CA ASN A 39 -22.14 2.90 -10.64
C ASN A 39 -22.50 1.43 -10.94
N ARG A 40 -21.51 0.58 -11.32
CA ARG A 40 -21.77 -0.85 -11.59
C ARG A 40 -22.12 -1.66 -10.33
N SER A 41 -21.49 -1.37 -9.19
CA SER A 41 -21.81 -2.03 -7.92
C SER A 41 -23.18 -1.61 -7.37
N SER A 42 -23.62 -0.36 -7.64
CA SER A 42 -24.98 0.08 -7.31
C SER A 42 -26.06 -0.62 -8.16
N MET A 43 -25.82 -0.84 -9.45
CA MET A 43 -26.80 -1.47 -10.35
C MET A 43 -26.98 -2.97 -10.11
N GLN A 44 -25.96 -3.68 -9.60
CA GLN A 44 -26.05 -5.11 -9.31
C GLN A 44 -26.72 -5.42 -7.96
N ASN A 45 -26.82 -4.46 -7.04
CA ASN A 45 -27.51 -4.63 -5.74
C ASN A 45 -28.99 -4.21 -5.78
N THR A 46 -29.50 -3.72 -6.91
CA THR A 46 -30.93 -3.33 -7.03
C THR A 46 -31.91 -4.50 -7.14
N GLN A 47 -31.45 -5.76 -7.09
CA GLN A 47 -32.32 -6.93 -7.18
C GLN A 47 -32.44 -7.76 -5.89
N SER A 48 -31.87 -7.33 -4.76
CA SER A 48 -32.16 -7.98 -3.49
C SER A 48 -32.34 -7.03 -2.30
N ILE A 49 -33.61 -6.95 -1.90
CA ILE A 49 -34.09 -6.85 -0.52
C ILE A 49 -34.19 -5.42 0.05
N ILE A 50 -35.39 -4.84 -0.11
CA ILE A 50 -36.26 -4.37 0.97
C ILE A 50 -35.51 -4.02 2.28
N ASN A 51 -35.18 -2.74 2.47
CA ASN A 51 -35.65 -1.99 3.64
C ASN A 51 -35.23 -0.52 3.59
N HIS A 52 -36.25 0.34 3.55
CA HIS A 52 -36.18 1.77 3.78
C HIS A 52 -35.51 2.06 5.13
N LYS A 53 -34.26 2.55 5.09
CA LYS A 53 -33.59 3.45 6.08
C LYS A 53 -32.10 3.69 5.77
N ASN A 54 -31.49 2.93 4.86
CA ASN A 54 -30.04 2.98 4.56
C ASN A 54 -29.63 3.84 3.34
N GLN A 55 -30.47 4.77 2.88
CA GLN A 55 -30.19 5.52 1.64
C GLN A 55 -29.19 6.68 1.79
N ASN A 56 -28.77 7.08 3.00
CA ASN A 56 -27.87 8.24 3.15
C ASN A 56 -26.38 7.89 3.10
N ILE A 57 -25.92 6.83 3.77
CA ILE A 57 -24.48 6.56 3.93
C ILE A 57 -23.85 6.12 2.61
N ASN A 58 -24.49 5.21 1.87
CA ASN A 58 -23.95 4.74 0.59
C ASN A 58 -23.90 5.86 -0.45
N GLN A 59 -24.90 6.76 -0.47
CA GLN A 59 -24.95 7.85 -1.46
C GLN A 59 -23.89 8.93 -1.17
N LEU A 60 -23.66 9.28 0.11
CA LEU A 60 -22.55 10.13 0.54
C LEU A 60 -21.19 9.47 0.26
N LEU A 61 -21.03 8.19 0.63
CA LEU A 61 -19.83 7.38 0.34
C LEU A 61 -19.49 7.42 -1.17
N PHE A 62 -20.50 7.28 -2.02
CA PHE A 62 -20.34 7.26 -3.47
C PHE A 62 -20.14 8.65 -4.10
N GLN A 63 -20.67 9.72 -3.51
CA GLN A 63 -20.39 11.10 -3.93
C GLN A 63 -18.96 11.52 -3.61
N HIS A 64 -18.44 11.19 -2.42
CA HIS A 64 -17.07 11.51 -2.04
C HIS A 64 -16.05 10.77 -2.93
N LEU A 65 -16.32 9.50 -3.26
CA LEU A 65 -15.39 8.64 -4.01
C LEU A 65 -15.32 8.90 -5.53
N ALA A 66 -16.22 9.69 -6.11
CA ALA A 66 -16.39 9.79 -7.56
C ALA A 66 -15.24 10.52 -8.28
N ASP A 67 -14.51 11.40 -7.60
CA ASP A 67 -13.49 12.27 -8.22
C ASP A 67 -12.15 12.29 -7.45
N ILE A 68 -11.91 11.30 -6.57
CA ILE A 68 -10.74 11.35 -5.68
C ILE A 68 -9.46 11.04 -6.44
N ARG A 69 -8.62 12.05 -6.57
CA ARG A 69 -7.17 11.91 -6.77
C ARG A 69 -6.52 12.65 -5.62
N SER A 70 -5.78 11.90 -4.81
CA SER A 70 -4.97 12.48 -3.76
C SER A 70 -3.52 12.46 -4.20
N THR A 71 -2.88 13.61 -4.06
CA THR A 71 -1.50 13.88 -4.46
C THR A 71 -0.62 14.23 -3.27
N SER A 72 -1.20 14.28 -2.06
CA SER A 72 -0.47 14.57 -0.82
C SER A 72 -1.10 13.89 0.41
N TYR A 73 -0.32 13.82 1.49
CA TYR A 73 -0.78 13.32 2.78
C TYR A 73 -1.94 14.17 3.34
N GLU A 74 -1.83 15.48 3.18
CA GLU A 74 -2.81 16.46 3.65
C GLU A 74 -4.16 16.28 2.93
N GLU A 75 -4.13 16.02 1.62
CA GLU A 75 -5.34 15.70 0.86
C GLU A 75 -6.00 14.41 1.35
N ASP A 76 -5.23 13.33 1.59
CA ASP A 76 -5.79 12.10 2.17
C ASP A 76 -6.39 12.33 3.56
N CYS A 77 -5.77 13.18 4.39
CA CYS A 77 -6.30 13.54 5.70
C CYS A 77 -7.63 14.30 5.60
N LEU A 78 -7.77 15.19 4.61
CA LEU A 78 -9.00 15.93 4.36
C LEU A 78 -10.10 15.00 3.84
N ILE A 79 -9.78 14.13 2.89
CA ILE A 79 -10.72 13.16 2.30
C ILE A 79 -11.27 12.19 3.36
N LEU A 80 -10.42 11.74 4.28
CA LEU A 80 -10.77 10.80 5.34
C LEU A 80 -11.37 11.48 6.58
N GLY A 81 -11.35 12.81 6.59
CA GLY A 81 -11.99 13.66 7.57
C GLY A 81 -13.52 13.60 7.54
N GLN A 82 -14.17 14.16 8.56
CA GLN A 82 -15.62 14.38 8.55
C GLN A 82 -15.90 15.88 8.65
N GLY A 83 -16.71 16.40 7.73
CA GLY A 83 -16.97 17.84 7.65
C GLY A 83 -15.69 18.62 7.33
N ASP A 84 -15.37 19.60 8.18
CA ASP A 84 -14.17 20.43 8.05
C ASP A 84 -12.96 19.90 8.85
N GLU A 85 -13.09 18.74 9.50
CA GLU A 85 -12.00 18.17 10.31
C GLU A 85 -11.11 17.24 9.48
N GLN A 86 -9.79 17.29 9.72
CA GLN A 86 -8.83 16.36 9.12
C GLN A 86 -8.67 15.09 9.96
N ARG A 87 -8.56 13.93 9.30
CA ARG A 87 -8.19 12.68 9.95
C ARG A 87 -6.74 12.29 9.66
N GLN A 88 -5.89 12.42 10.67
CA GLN A 88 -4.50 11.95 10.61
C GLN A 88 -4.41 10.42 10.49
N ALA A 89 -3.31 9.91 9.93
CA ALA A 89 -3.04 8.49 9.88
C ALA A 89 -2.99 7.88 11.29
N ASP A 90 -3.59 6.70 11.47
CA ASP A 90 -3.53 6.01 12.76
C ASP A 90 -2.14 5.39 12.98
N CYS A 91 -1.41 5.05 11.91
CA CYS A 91 -0.02 4.59 11.97
C CYS A 91 0.81 5.17 10.83
N THR A 92 2.09 5.41 11.12
CA THR A 92 3.10 5.83 10.15
C THR A 92 4.32 4.92 10.26
N VAL A 93 4.86 4.46 9.13
CA VAL A 93 6.08 3.65 9.09
C VAL A 93 7.09 4.27 8.14
N GLU A 94 8.26 4.66 8.66
CA GLU A 94 9.38 5.13 7.85
C GLU A 94 10.26 3.95 7.43
N LEU A 95 10.60 3.85 6.15
CA LEU A 95 11.52 2.84 5.57
C LEU A 95 12.77 3.59 5.09
N LEU A 96 13.87 3.51 5.84
CA LEU A 96 15.02 4.41 5.64
C LEU A 96 15.96 3.95 4.54
N ASN A 97 16.21 2.64 4.46
CA ASN A 97 17.22 2.07 3.56
C ASN A 97 16.63 1.41 2.29
N LEU A 98 15.32 1.56 2.07
CA LEU A 98 14.65 0.97 0.90
C LEU A 98 14.88 1.85 -0.35
N PRO A 99 15.35 1.29 -1.49
CA PRO A 99 15.58 2.06 -2.71
C PRO A 99 14.31 2.72 -3.24
N GLN A 100 14.37 4.03 -3.52
CA GLN A 100 13.20 4.80 -3.95
C GLN A 100 12.90 4.72 -5.45
N GLU A 101 13.94 4.73 -6.29
CA GLU A 101 13.77 4.77 -7.76
C GLU A 101 12.90 3.65 -8.35
N PRO A 102 13.01 2.38 -7.90
CA PRO A 102 12.10 1.32 -8.35
C PRO A 102 10.64 1.61 -8.00
N ILE A 103 10.40 2.20 -6.83
CA ILE A 103 9.07 2.54 -6.33
C ILE A 103 8.47 3.69 -7.14
N LYS A 104 9.26 4.73 -7.42
CA LYS A 104 8.84 5.84 -8.29
C LYS A 104 8.51 5.36 -9.70
N THR A 105 9.39 4.54 -10.28
CA THR A 105 9.18 3.92 -11.59
C THR A 105 7.90 3.07 -11.65
N PHE A 106 7.62 2.32 -10.58
CA PHE A 106 6.37 1.57 -10.46
C PHE A 106 5.16 2.50 -10.50
N TRP A 107 5.17 3.57 -9.72
CA TRP A 107 4.04 4.50 -9.65
C TRP A 107 3.78 5.21 -10.98
N GLU A 108 4.82 5.67 -11.65
CA GLU A 108 4.70 6.27 -12.98
C GLU A 108 4.11 5.31 -14.02
N LYS A 109 4.48 4.02 -13.96
CA LYS A 109 3.89 3.00 -14.85
C LYS A 109 2.44 2.74 -14.48
N PHE A 110 2.15 2.55 -13.20
CA PHE A 110 0.82 2.27 -12.69
C PHE A 110 -0.20 3.35 -13.11
N THR A 111 0.17 4.62 -12.98
CA THR A 111 -0.68 5.77 -13.35
C THR A 111 -0.97 5.84 -14.86
N LYS A 112 -0.07 5.34 -15.71
CA LYS A 112 -0.26 5.29 -17.18
C LYS A 112 -1.16 4.14 -17.63
N GLU A 113 -1.25 3.06 -16.86
CA GLU A 113 -2.04 1.87 -17.22
C GLU A 113 -3.56 2.05 -17.07
N ASN A 114 -4.01 3.19 -16.53
CA ASN A 114 -5.42 3.54 -16.32
C ASN A 114 -6.23 2.39 -15.66
N LYS A 115 -5.61 1.69 -14.70
CA LYS A 115 -6.22 0.54 -14.03
C LYS A 115 -7.36 0.98 -13.12
N SER A 116 -8.50 0.31 -13.24
CA SER A 116 -9.67 0.55 -12.40
C SER A 116 -9.47 -0.04 -10.99
N TYR A 117 -9.91 0.70 -9.98
CA TYR A 117 -9.91 0.25 -8.58
C TYR A 117 -10.82 -0.96 -8.35
N HIS A 118 -10.38 -1.91 -7.53
CA HIS A 118 -11.17 -3.07 -7.14
C HIS A 118 -10.97 -3.37 -5.66
N LEU A 119 -12.05 -3.32 -4.87
CA LEU A 119 -12.01 -3.44 -3.41
C LEU A 119 -11.22 -4.65 -2.89
N ILE A 120 -11.32 -5.79 -3.59
CA ILE A 120 -10.63 -7.03 -3.22
C ILE A 120 -9.30 -7.20 -4.00
N LYS A 121 -9.32 -7.09 -5.33
CA LYS A 121 -8.18 -7.47 -6.17
C LYS A 121 -7.11 -6.39 -6.34
N ARG A 122 -7.49 -5.11 -6.27
CA ARG A 122 -6.61 -3.99 -6.58
C ARG A 122 -7.12 -2.70 -5.94
N ASN A 123 -6.82 -2.53 -4.67
CA ASN A 123 -7.19 -1.39 -3.83
C ASN A 123 -5.96 -0.57 -3.40
N CYS A 124 -6.16 0.50 -2.63
CA CYS A 124 -5.06 1.33 -2.12
C CYS A 124 -3.96 0.51 -1.43
N SER A 125 -4.37 -0.43 -0.57
CA SER A 125 -3.46 -1.28 0.19
C SER A 125 -2.62 -2.20 -0.71
N SER A 126 -3.22 -2.79 -1.74
CA SER A 126 -2.47 -3.63 -2.68
C SER A 126 -1.45 -2.82 -3.49
N VAL A 127 -1.78 -1.59 -3.87
CA VAL A 127 -0.87 -0.73 -4.65
C VAL A 127 0.32 -0.30 -3.80
N VAL A 128 0.08 0.09 -2.53
CA VAL A 128 1.17 0.40 -1.60
C VAL A 128 2.04 -0.84 -1.33
N ALA A 129 1.44 -2.02 -1.16
CA ALA A 129 2.20 -3.25 -0.98
C ALA A 129 3.04 -3.63 -2.22
N GLU A 130 2.48 -3.50 -3.43
CA GLU A 130 3.23 -3.68 -4.69
C GLU A 130 4.40 -2.69 -4.78
N ALA A 131 4.18 -1.42 -4.42
CA ALA A 131 5.21 -0.39 -4.41
C ALA A 131 6.36 -0.69 -3.43
N ILE A 132 6.06 -1.07 -2.18
CA ILE A 132 7.06 -1.51 -1.21
C ILE A 132 7.86 -2.72 -1.75
N ASN A 133 7.17 -3.66 -2.39
CA ASN A 133 7.78 -4.86 -2.95
C ASN A 133 8.74 -4.57 -4.11
N GLU A 134 8.49 -3.55 -4.94
CA GLU A 134 9.45 -3.12 -5.96
C GLU A 134 10.75 -2.55 -5.36
N GLY A 135 10.64 -1.75 -4.29
CA GLY A 135 11.81 -1.32 -3.51
C GLY A 135 12.57 -2.52 -2.91
N TRP A 136 11.85 -3.48 -2.35
CA TRP A 136 12.43 -4.67 -1.73
C TRP A 136 13.17 -5.58 -2.71
N LYS A 137 12.61 -5.78 -3.91
CA LYS A 137 13.26 -6.54 -4.99
C LYS A 137 14.60 -5.92 -5.38
N ALA A 138 14.65 -4.59 -5.49
CA ALA A 138 15.90 -3.91 -5.81
C ALA A 138 16.93 -4.04 -4.68
N TYR A 139 16.50 -3.87 -3.43
CA TYR A 139 17.36 -4.01 -2.25
C TYR A 139 18.02 -5.39 -2.14
N THR A 140 17.24 -6.45 -2.37
CA THR A 140 17.75 -7.83 -2.33
C THR A 140 18.53 -8.19 -3.60
N GLY A 141 18.18 -7.60 -4.75
CA GLY A 141 18.89 -7.75 -6.02
C GLY A 141 20.30 -7.17 -5.99
N THR A 142 20.54 -6.08 -5.26
CA THR A 142 21.87 -5.49 -5.08
C THR A 142 22.83 -6.40 -4.31
N GLY A 143 22.34 -7.21 -3.36
CA GLY A 143 23.17 -8.16 -2.60
C GLY A 143 23.72 -9.31 -3.44
N LYS A 144 22.99 -9.76 -4.47
CA LYS A 144 23.39 -10.89 -5.34
C LYS A 144 24.50 -10.55 -6.34
N ASN A 145 24.78 -9.27 -6.60
CA ASN A 145 25.87 -8.84 -7.50
C ASN A 145 27.19 -8.57 -6.76
N THR A 146 27.19 -8.61 -5.42
CA THR A 146 28.37 -8.38 -4.58
C THR A 146 29.08 -9.66 -4.12
N GLU A 147 28.61 -10.84 -4.51
CA GLU A 147 29.31 -12.11 -4.29
C GLU A 147 30.34 -12.37 -5.40
N ASN A 148 31.37 -11.54 -5.44
CA ASN A 148 32.68 -11.86 -6.03
C ASN A 148 33.82 -11.17 -5.26
N ILE A 149 33.58 -10.84 -3.99
CA ILE A 149 34.62 -10.39 -3.06
C ILE A 149 34.92 -11.56 -2.13
N SER A 150 36.10 -12.14 -2.33
CA SER A 150 36.72 -13.22 -1.56
C SER A 150 36.55 -13.02 -0.06
N LEU A 151 35.72 -13.88 0.55
CA LEU A 151 35.51 -13.99 1.99
C LEU A 151 36.61 -14.90 2.58
N THR A 152 37.80 -14.34 2.73
CA THR A 152 38.77 -14.83 3.71
C THR A 152 38.91 -13.73 4.75
N ASP A 153 38.66 -14.10 6.00
CA ASP A 153 38.71 -13.28 7.21
C ASP A 153 37.38 -12.61 7.57
N PHE A 154 36.46 -13.38 8.15
CA PHE A 154 35.74 -13.02 9.38
C PHE A 154 34.95 -14.26 9.87
N GLU A 155 35.65 -15.14 10.58
CA GLU A 155 35.03 -16.12 11.46
C GLU A 155 34.37 -15.38 12.63
N ASN A 156 33.04 -15.26 12.60
CA ASN A 156 32.14 -15.55 13.73
C ASN A 156 30.70 -15.12 13.42
N GLN A 157 29.82 -16.13 13.31
CA GLN A 157 28.39 -16.15 13.68
C GLN A 157 27.53 -14.97 13.13
N VAL A 158 26.68 -15.14 12.12
CA VAL A 158 25.57 -16.10 11.99
C VAL A 158 25.32 -16.34 10.50
N GLU A 159 25.39 -17.59 10.06
CA GLU A 159 25.09 -18.01 8.70
C GLU A 159 23.56 -17.95 8.47
N TYR A 160 23.05 -16.77 8.08
CA TYR A 160 21.68 -16.67 7.58
C TYR A 160 21.64 -17.25 6.17
N LYS A 161 21.20 -18.51 6.06
CA LYS A 161 21.05 -19.19 4.77
C LYS A 161 20.04 -18.45 3.89
N ILE A 162 20.50 -18.06 2.70
CA ILE A 162 19.74 -17.46 1.60
C ILE A 162 18.49 -18.27 1.21
N GLN A 163 18.38 -19.54 1.64
CA GLN A 163 17.21 -20.40 1.42
C GLN A 163 15.99 -20.03 2.28
N ASP A 164 16.16 -19.39 3.45
CA ASP A 164 15.03 -18.85 4.23
C ASP A 164 14.44 -17.57 3.57
N PHE A 165 15.12 -17.03 2.56
CA PHE A 165 14.83 -15.76 1.89
C PHE A 165 13.99 -15.87 0.61
N GLU A 166 13.81 -17.06 0.04
CA GLU A 166 12.83 -17.29 -1.03
C GLU A 166 11.37 -17.10 -0.55
N ALA A 167 11.18 -16.98 0.78
CA ALA A 167 9.90 -16.74 1.42
C ALA A 167 9.42 -15.27 1.41
N LEU A 168 10.02 -14.38 0.59
CA LEU A 168 9.64 -12.97 0.50
C LEU A 168 9.21 -12.53 -0.91
N SER A 169 8.66 -13.46 -1.71
CA SER A 169 7.83 -13.03 -2.84
C SER A 169 6.56 -12.33 -2.30
N PHE A 170 5.99 -11.37 -3.04
CA PHE A 170 4.65 -10.81 -2.77
C PHE A 170 3.62 -11.92 -2.48
N THR A 171 3.75 -13.04 -3.17
CA THR A 171 3.04 -14.30 -2.94
C THR A 171 3.34 -14.91 -1.59
N THR A 172 4.59 -14.99 -1.14
CA THR A 172 4.93 -15.62 0.15
C THR A 172 4.60 -14.73 1.35
N ALA A 173 4.71 -13.39 1.25
CA ALA A 173 4.10 -12.50 2.23
C ALA A 173 2.56 -12.68 2.23
N ALA A 174 1.94 -12.83 1.05
CA ALA A 174 0.52 -13.12 0.94
C ALA A 174 0.12 -14.53 1.48
N LEU A 175 1.04 -15.50 1.44
CA LEU A 175 0.85 -16.90 1.87
C LEU A 175 1.21 -17.13 3.35
N ASN A 176 2.21 -16.43 3.91
CA ASN A 176 2.61 -16.53 5.32
C ASN A 176 1.56 -15.93 6.28
N PHE A 177 0.68 -15.04 5.79
CA PHE A 177 -0.54 -14.63 6.50
C PHE A 177 -1.75 -15.56 6.22
N GLY A 178 -1.50 -16.72 5.61
CA GLY A 178 -2.33 -17.93 5.71
C GLY A 178 -3.67 -17.95 4.99
N ARG A 179 -4.20 -16.84 4.44
CA ARG A 179 -5.52 -16.81 3.75
C ARG A 179 -5.87 -15.44 3.14
N LEU A 180 -4.97 -14.80 2.42
CA LEU A 180 -5.25 -13.46 1.89
C LEU A 180 -6.13 -13.50 0.64
N LEU A 181 -7.43 -13.26 0.84
CA LEU A 181 -8.36 -12.97 -0.25
C LEU A 181 -8.16 -11.54 -0.83
N PHE A 182 -7.52 -10.63 -0.08
CA PHE A 182 -7.20 -9.25 -0.49
C PHE A 182 -6.21 -8.55 0.47
N TRP A 183 -5.59 -7.45 0.02
CA TRP A 183 -4.77 -6.55 0.84
C TRP A 183 -5.62 -5.51 1.59
N SER A 184 -5.27 -5.23 2.84
CA SER A 184 -5.93 -4.27 3.73
C SER A 184 -4.90 -3.40 4.47
N PRO A 185 -5.30 -2.26 5.05
CA PRO A 185 -4.36 -1.35 5.73
C PRO A 185 -3.56 -2.04 6.85
N LYS A 186 -4.19 -2.98 7.57
CA LYS A 186 -3.50 -3.78 8.61
C LYS A 186 -2.39 -4.67 8.03
N GLN A 187 -2.59 -5.25 6.85
CA GLN A 187 -1.56 -6.08 6.22
C GLN A 187 -0.43 -5.23 5.65
N VAL A 188 -0.73 -4.06 5.10
CA VAL A 188 0.31 -3.11 4.67
C VAL A 188 1.15 -2.68 5.86
N LEU A 189 0.54 -2.37 7.01
CA LEU A 189 1.27 -2.05 8.24
C LEU A 189 2.24 -3.17 8.62
N LEU A 190 1.76 -4.42 8.68
CA LEU A 190 2.61 -5.57 9.05
C LEU A 190 3.74 -5.79 8.04
N TYR A 191 3.45 -5.65 6.75
CA TYR A 191 4.44 -5.79 5.69
C TYR A 191 5.50 -4.68 5.75
N ALA A 192 5.09 -3.42 5.90
CA ALA A 192 6.00 -2.29 6.05
C ALA A 192 6.87 -2.43 7.31
N GLN A 193 6.31 -2.84 8.45
CA GLN A 193 7.07 -3.10 9.67
C GLN A 193 8.10 -4.23 9.51
N MET A 194 7.75 -5.28 8.77
CA MET A 194 8.67 -6.36 8.47
C MET A 194 9.81 -5.89 7.56
N VAL A 195 9.51 -5.17 6.47
CA VAL A 195 10.53 -4.60 5.58
C VAL A 195 11.44 -3.65 6.36
N LYS A 196 10.87 -2.77 7.19
CA LYS A 196 11.64 -1.88 8.07
C LYS A 196 12.67 -2.65 8.90
N ARG A 197 12.25 -3.73 9.56
CA ARG A 197 13.15 -4.58 10.39
C ARG A 197 14.26 -5.27 9.60
N LEU A 198 14.09 -5.44 8.29
CA LEU A 198 15.04 -6.13 7.43
C LEU A 198 15.98 -5.17 6.68
N THR A 199 15.60 -3.89 6.58
CA THR A 199 16.38 -2.87 5.88
C THR A 199 17.07 -1.90 6.81
N ASP A 200 16.47 -1.59 7.97
CA ASP A 200 17.00 -0.64 8.97
C ASP A 200 17.80 -1.37 10.05
#